data_AF-A0A7K2QIC3-F1
#
_entry.id   AF-A0A7K2QIC3-F1
#
_cell.length_a   1.000
_cell.length_b   1.000
_cell.length_c   1.000
_cell.angle_alpha   90.00
_cell.angle_beta   90.00
_cell.angle_gamma   90.00
#
_symmetry.space_group_name_H-M   'P 1'
#
loop_
_entity.id
_entity.type
_entity.pdbx_description
1 polymer ?
#
loop_
_entity_poly.entity_id
_entity_poly.type
_entity_poly.pdbx_seq_one_letter_code
_entity_poly.pdbx_strand_id
1 'polypeptide(L)' 'MSTTPGTTPTIYEWMGGAEAMNRLTDAFYAHALQDEILAPVFAGMDSEHP' A
#
# COMPACT_ATOMS: atom_id res chain seq x y z
N MET A 1 31.18 -0.54 -8.73
CA MET A 1 30.25 -1.52 -9.33
C MET A 1 29.21 -0.73 -10.10
N SER A 2 29.32 -0.70 -11.43
CA SER A 2 28.39 0.03 -12.28
C SER A 2 27.14 -0.82 -12.46
N THR A 3 26.00 -0.38 -11.94
CA THR A 3 24.70 -1.04 -12.13
C THR A 3 24.27 -0.84 -13.58
N THR A 4 24.15 -1.94 -14.33
CA THR A 4 23.52 -1.93 -15.64
C THR A 4 22.06 -1.47 -15.46
N PRO A 5 21.59 -0.44 -16.18
CA PRO A 5 20.19 -0.03 -16.12
C PRO A 5 19.32 -1.19 -16.60
N GLY A 6 18.69 -1.90 -15.65
CA GLY A 6 17.90 -3.11 -15.89
C GLY A 6 18.18 -4.30 -14.95
N THR A 7 19.25 -4.27 -14.15
CA THR A 7 19.55 -5.39 -13.21
C THR A 7 19.04 -5.16 -11.79
N THR A 8 18.72 -3.91 -11.43
CA THR A 8 18.20 -3.58 -10.10
C THR A 8 16.68 -3.59 -10.16
N PRO A 9 16.00 -4.46 -9.37
CA PRO A 9 14.55 -4.43 -9.29
C PRO A 9 14.04 -3.10 -8.75
N THR A 10 12.86 -2.71 -9.20
CA THR A 10 12.10 -1.61 -8.61
C THR A 10 11.67 -1.96 -7.19
N ILE A 11 11.32 -0.95 -6.38
CA ILE A 11 10.75 -1.17 -5.03
C ILE A 11 9.50 -2.06 -5.12
N TYR A 12 8.68 -1.83 -6.15
CA TYR A 12 7.48 -2.63 -6.40
C TYR A 12 7.82 -4.11 -6.62
N GLU A 13 8.81 -4.41 -7.44
CA GLU A 13 9.26 -5.79 -7.66
C GLU A 13 9.88 -6.40 -6.41
N TRP A 14 10.71 -5.65 -5.68
CA TRP A 14 11.27 -6.10 -4.41
C TRP A 14 10.21 -6.40 -3.36
N MET A 15 9.11 -5.65 -3.34
CA MET A 15 8.04 -5.88 -2.36
C MET A 15 7.16 -7.09 -2.71
N GLY A 16 7.24 -7.62 -3.94
CA GLY A 16 6.41 -8.72 -4.42
C GLY A 16 5.22 -8.29 -5.30
N GLY A 17 5.26 -7.08 -5.85
CA GLY A 17 4.28 -6.60 -6.83
C GLY A 17 2.87 -6.37 -6.26
N ALA A 18 1.86 -6.44 -7.14
CA ALA A 18 0.48 -6.05 -6.86
C ALA A 18 -0.13 -6.81 -5.69
N GLU A 19 0.15 -8.11 -5.56
CA GLU A 19 -0.41 -8.93 -4.51
C GLU A 19 0.06 -8.47 -3.11
N ALA A 20 1.35 -8.16 -2.98
CA ALA A 20 1.90 -7.59 -1.76
C ALA A 20 1.35 -6.17 -1.50
N MET A 21 1.10 -5.41 -2.57
CA MET A 21 0.55 -4.07 -2.44
C MET A 21 -0.91 -4.05 -1.99
N ASN A 22 -1.73 -4.97 -2.49
CA ASN A 22 -3.11 -5.13 -2.04
C ASN A 22 -3.14 -5.51 -0.55
N ARG A 23 -2.33 -6.49 -0.13
CA ARG A 23 -2.24 -6.88 1.30
C ARG A 23 -1.80 -5.73 2.20
N LEU A 24 -0.84 -4.90 1.74
CA LEU A 24 -0.42 -3.74 2.52
C LEU A 24 -1.58 -2.76 2.70
N THR A 25 -2.35 -2.53 1.64
CA THR A 25 -3.49 -1.61 1.64
C THR A 25 -4.62 -2.12 2.53
N ASP A 26 -4.95 -3.41 2.44
CA ASP A 26 -5.92 -4.07 3.32
C ASP A 26 -5.52 -3.90 4.80
N ALA A 27 -4.25 -4.14 5.13
CA ALA A 27 -3.74 -3.98 6.49
C ALA A 27 -3.78 -2.51 6.94
N PHE A 28 -3.45 -1.58 6.05
CA PHE A 28 -3.50 -0.15 6.35
C PHE A 28 -4.91 0.29 6.74
N TYR A 29 -5.93 -0.06 5.96
CA TYR A 29 -7.30 0.36 6.24
C TYR A 29 -7.93 -0.36 7.43
N ALA A 30 -7.55 -1.62 7.67
CA ALA A 30 -7.91 -2.32 8.90
C ALA A 30 -7.49 -1.55 10.17
N HIS A 31 -6.40 -0.79 10.12
CA HIS A 31 -5.94 0.05 11.21
C HIS A 31 -6.45 1.50 11.13
N ALA A 32 -6.34 2.14 9.96
CA ALA A 32 -6.65 3.55 9.78
C ALA A 32 -8.12 3.88 10.05
N LEU A 33 -9.04 2.96 9.72
CA LEU A 33 -10.47 3.15 9.98
C LEU A 33 -10.85 3.00 11.46
N GLN A 34 -9.96 2.43 12.28
CA GLN A 34 -10.15 2.25 13.72
C GLN A 34 -9.40 3.30 14.55
N ASP A 35 -8.53 4.09 13.93
CA ASP A 35 -7.75 5.13 14.58
C ASP A 35 -8.58 6.40 14.75
N GLU A 36 -8.60 6.97 15.96
CA GLU A 36 -9.47 8.11 16.29
C GLU A 36 -9.13 9.40 15.53
N ILE A 37 -7.88 9.54 15.10
CA ILE A 37 -7.39 10.71 14.34
C ILE A 37 -7.67 10.50 12.85
N LEU A 38 -7.44 9.29 12.35
CA LEU A 38 -7.53 9.00 10.93
C LEU A 38 -8.96 8.67 10.46
N ALA A 39 -9.79 8.04 11.29
CA ALA A 39 -11.14 7.63 10.90
C ALA A 39 -12.01 8.79 10.37
N PRO A 40 -12.01 10.01 10.93
CA PRO A 40 -12.78 11.13 10.39
C PRO A 40 -12.35 11.57 8.98
N VAL A 41 -11.08 11.35 8.61
CA VAL A 41 -10.56 11.66 7.27
C VAL A 41 -11.21 10.77 6.22
N PHE A 42 -11.51 9.53 6.59
CA PHE A 42 -12.03 8.50 5.70
C PHE A 42 -13.55 8.29 5.80
N ALA A 43 -14.25 9.05 6.65
CA ALA A 43 -15.68 8.87 6.95
C ALA A 43 -16.63 9.04 5.75
N GLY A 44 -16.18 9.66 4.65
CA GLY A 44 -16.95 9.84 3.41
C GLY A 44 -16.45 9.01 2.22
N MET A 45 -15.57 8.03 2.45
CA MET A 45 -15.00 7.22 1.38
C MET A 45 -16.05 6.27 0.78
N ASP A 46 -15.95 6.04 -0.53
CA ASP A 46 -16.77 5.02 -1.21
C ASP A 46 -16.38 3.61 -0.74
N SER A 47 -17.37 2.74 -0.63
CA SER A 47 -17.25 1.32 -0.32
C SER A 47 -16.42 0.51 -1.34
N GLU A 48 -16.19 1.01 -2.54
CA GLU A 48 -15.31 0.37 -3.54
C GLU A 48 -13.82 0.54 -3.26
N HIS A 49 -13.44 1.42 -2.33
CA HIS A 49 -12.11 1.42 -1.77
C HIS A 49 -12.04 0.42 -0.60
N PRO A 50 -11.19 -0.63 -0.65
CA PRO A 50 -10.75 -1.29 0.56
C PRO A 50 -9.86 -0.36 1.38
#